data_AF-A0A087RTT8-F1
#
_entry.id   AF-A0A087RTT8-F1
#
_cell.length_a   1.000
_cell.length_b   1.000
_cell.length_c   1.000
_cell.angle_alpha   90.00
_cell.angle_beta   90.00
_cell.angle_gamma   90.00
#
_symmetry.space_group_name_H-M   'P 1'
#
loop_
_entity.id
_entity.type
_entity.pdbx_description
1 polymer ?
#
loop_
_entity_poly.entity_id
_entity_poly.type
_entity_poly.pdbx_seq_one_letter_code
_entity_poly.pdbx_strand_id
1 'polypeptide(L)'
;MSFTPKTPIELQIRKIIFEKFNEVDTIFTNDSIFEILKTYGDINPSWIIDDLEPFINDLCDSGLARNVAQNFTTIHLKLFDAVEKLHCNACNQDIFLGKSEDRVCPNSSCKSTI
;
A
#
# COMPACT_ATOMS: atom_id res chain seq x y z
N MET A 1 -3.48 24.91 2.46
CA MET A 1 -3.68 24.34 1.11
C MET A 1 -3.75 22.83 1.27
N SER A 2 -4.83 22.19 0.81
CA SER A 2 -4.97 20.74 0.84
C SER A 2 -4.07 20.12 -0.22
N PHE A 3 -2.97 19.48 0.19
CA PHE A 3 -2.13 18.71 -0.73
C PHE A 3 -2.97 17.56 -1.32
N THR A 4 -3.02 17.46 -2.64
CA THR A 4 -3.68 16.36 -3.34
C THR A 4 -2.61 15.59 -4.10
N PRO A 5 -2.32 14.34 -3.72
CA PRO A 5 -1.33 13.54 -4.42
C PRO A 5 -1.82 13.25 -5.85
N LYS A 6 -0.90 13.16 -6.81
CA LYS A 6 -1.23 12.80 -8.19
C LYS A 6 -1.69 11.35 -8.29
N THR A 7 -1.05 10.47 -7.51
CA THR A 7 -1.43 9.06 -7.38
C THR A 7 -2.04 8.85 -6.00
N PRO A 8 -3.20 8.18 -5.88
CA PRO A 8 -3.76 7.81 -4.58
C PRO A 8 -2.71 7.12 -3.69
N ILE A 9 -2.67 7.47 -2.40
CA ILE A 9 -1.65 7.00 -1.47
C ILE A 9 -1.70 5.47 -1.34
N GLU A 10 -2.91 4.90 -1.37
CA GLU A 10 -3.17 3.46 -1.38
C GLU A 10 -2.38 2.76 -2.50
N LEU A 11 -2.39 3.34 -3.70
CA LEU A 11 -1.68 2.79 -4.85
C LEU A 11 -0.18 3.02 -4.78
N GLN A 12 0.27 4.15 -4.24
CA GLN A 12 1.69 4.40 -4.01
C GLN A 12 2.29 3.38 -3.04
N ILE A 13 1.60 3.11 -1.92
CA ILE A 13 2.03 2.12 -0.93
C ILE A 13 2.11 0.73 -1.56
N ARG A 14 1.05 0.30 -2.25
CA ARG A 14 0.99 -1.01 -2.92
C ARG A 14 2.06 -1.15 -4.00
N LYS A 15 2.37 -0.07 -4.73
CA LYS A 15 3.49 -0.01 -5.68
C LYS A 15 4.84 -0.24 -5.00
N ILE A 16 5.09 0.44 -3.87
CA ILE A 16 6.34 0.28 -3.12
C ILE A 16 6.50 -1.18 -2.66
N ILE A 17 5.41 -1.78 -2.16
CA ILE A 17 5.41 -3.19 -1.75
C ILE A 17 5.78 -4.09 -2.94
N PHE A 18 5.16 -3.89 -4.10
CA PHE A 18 5.49 -4.64 -5.31
C PHE A 18 6.94 -4.45 -5.78
N GLU A 19 7.49 -3.23 -5.69
CA GLU A 19 8.84 -2.95 -6.20
C GLU A 19 9.96 -3.32 -5.21
N LYS A 20 9.70 -3.30 -3.90
CA LYS A 20 10.72 -3.41 -2.85
C LYS A 20 10.51 -4.55 -1.86
N PHE A 21 9.27 -4.98 -1.66
CA PHE A 21 8.89 -5.92 -0.60
C PHE A 21 8.07 -7.12 -1.13
N ASN A 22 8.16 -7.44 -2.43
CA ASN A 22 7.38 -8.50 -3.07
C ASN A 22 7.89 -9.93 -2.80
N GLU A 23 8.73 -10.08 -1.77
CA GLU A 23 9.28 -11.37 -1.35
C GLU A 23 8.46 -11.88 -0.16
N VAL A 24 7.71 -12.97 -0.36
CA VAL A 24 6.72 -13.46 0.62
C VAL A 24 7.32 -13.76 1.98
N ASP A 25 8.58 -14.20 2.05
CA ASP A 25 9.26 -14.53 3.30
C ASP A 25 9.94 -13.34 3.99
N THR A 26 9.90 -12.16 3.38
CA THR A 26 10.49 -10.95 3.94
C THR A 26 9.50 -10.23 4.84
N ILE A 27 9.97 -9.81 6.02
CA ILE A 27 9.23 -8.91 6.91
C ILE A 27 9.67 -7.49 6.60
N PHE A 28 8.71 -6.61 6.41
CA PHE A 28 8.92 -5.18 6.20
C PHE A 28 8.09 -4.37 7.19
N THR A 29 8.34 -3.06 7.29
CA THR A 29 7.61 -2.19 8.21
C THR A 29 6.95 -1.03 7.48
N ASN A 30 5.91 -0.48 8.11
CA ASN A 30 5.32 0.79 7.70
C ASN A 30 6.34 1.94 7.68
N ASP A 31 7.34 1.94 8.58
CA ASP A 31 8.43 2.92 8.56
C ASP A 31 9.23 2.88 7.27
N SER A 32 9.64 1.68 6.82
CA SER A 32 10.39 1.54 5.57
C SER A 32 9.56 1.98 4.35
N ILE A 33 8.26 1.66 4.34
CA ILE A 33 7.34 2.16 3.32
C ILE A 33 7.30 3.69 3.35
N PHE A 34 7.15 4.28 4.54
CA PHE A 34 7.03 5.71 4.70
C PHE A 34 8.27 6.48 4.23
N GLU A 35 9.47 5.96 4.52
CA GLU A 35 10.72 6.55 4.02
C GLU A 35 10.81 6.57 2.50
N ILE A 36 10.42 5.47 1.85
CA ILE A 36 10.40 5.38 0.38
C ILE A 36 9.32 6.32 -0.18
N LEU A 37 8.15 6.39 0.46
CA LEU A 37 7.04 7.22 0.02
C LEU A 37 7.38 8.72 0.10
N LYS A 38 8.10 9.15 1.16
CA LYS A 38 8.69 10.49 1.26
C LYS A 38 9.70 10.79 0.13
N THR A 39 10.43 9.77 -0.33
CA THR A 39 11.41 9.91 -1.42
C THR A 39 10.74 10.14 -2.78
N TYR A 40 9.53 9.61 -3.01
CA TYR A 40 8.76 9.87 -4.22
C TYR A 40 8.20 11.30 -4.28
N GLY A 41 8.01 11.95 -3.13
CA GLY A 41 7.59 13.35 -3.05
C GLY A 41 6.14 13.64 -3.43
N ASP A 42 5.33 12.61 -3.68
CA ASP A 42 3.88 12.72 -3.96
C ASP A 42 3.05 12.44 -2.68
N ILE A 43 3.55 12.90 -1.53
CA ILE A 43 2.91 12.82 -0.22
C ILE A 43 2.96 14.20 0.45
N ASN A 44 1.97 14.49 1.30
CA ASN A 44 1.94 15.71 2.08
C ASN A 44 3.17 15.80 3.01
N PRO A 45 3.98 16.88 2.92
CA PRO A 45 5.19 17.05 3.74
C PRO A 45 4.96 17.05 5.25
N SER A 46 3.74 17.31 5.70
CA SER A 46 3.38 17.31 7.13
C SER A 46 2.98 15.94 7.66
N TRP A 47 2.91 14.91 6.82
CA TRP A 47 2.58 13.57 7.29
C TRP A 47 3.65 13.01 8.22
N ILE A 48 3.18 12.27 9.20
CA ILE A 48 3.97 11.46 10.12
C ILE A 48 3.59 9.99 9.96
N ILE A 49 4.27 9.10 10.69
CA ILE A 49 4.04 7.66 10.56
C ILE A 49 2.61 7.25 10.94
N ASP A 50 1.99 7.96 11.88
CA ASP A 50 0.61 7.70 12.32
C ASP A 50 -0.41 7.92 11.20
N ASP A 51 -0.14 8.85 10.27
CA ASP A 51 -1.02 9.08 9.11
C ASP A 51 -1.05 7.88 8.15
N LEU A 52 -0.06 6.98 8.22
CA LEU A 52 -0.03 5.75 7.41
C LEU A 52 -0.87 4.62 8.01
N GLU A 53 -1.13 4.64 9.31
CA GLU A 53 -1.85 3.58 10.01
C GLU A 53 -3.14 3.11 9.31
N PRO A 54 -4.08 3.99 8.89
CA PRO A 54 -5.29 3.55 8.20
C PRO A 54 -4.98 2.80 6.89
N PHE A 55 -3.98 3.24 6.13
CA PHE A 55 -3.59 2.57 4.89
C PHE A 55 -2.96 1.20 5.14
N ILE A 56 -2.18 1.06 6.21
CA ILE A 56 -1.57 -0.21 6.60
C ILE A 56 -2.63 -1.20 7.09
N ASN A 57 -3.61 -0.72 7.85
CA ASN A 57 -4.75 -1.53 8.27
C ASN A 57 -5.58 -1.98 7.07
N ASP A 58 -5.83 -1.09 6.10
CA ASP A 58 -6.53 -1.44 4.86
C ASP A 58 -5.81 -2.54 4.05
N LEU A 59 -4.47 -2.58 4.04
CA LEU A 59 -3.71 -3.68 3.41
C LEU A 59 -3.92 -5.01 4.12
N CYS A 60 -4.07 -4.98 5.46
CA CYS A 60 -4.34 -6.16 6.25
C CYS A 60 -5.76 -6.65 6.04
N ASP A 61 -6.72 -5.73 6.07
CA ASP A 61 -8.14 -6.01 5.87
C ASP A 61 -8.44 -6.49 4.44
N SER A 62 -7.71 -5.99 3.44
CA SER A 62 -7.82 -6.49 2.06
C SER A 62 -7.17 -7.86 1.85
N GLY A 63 -6.46 -8.41 2.83
CA GLY A 63 -5.74 -9.67 2.70
C GLY A 63 -4.46 -9.63 1.86
N LEU A 64 -3.87 -8.44 1.63
CA LEU A 64 -2.59 -8.31 0.92
C LEU A 64 -1.43 -8.74 1.82
N ALA A 65 -1.40 -8.21 3.04
CA ALA A 65 -0.39 -8.48 4.04
C ALA A 65 -1.03 -8.84 5.37
N ARG A 66 -0.25 -9.40 6.29
CA ARG A 66 -0.63 -9.57 7.69
C ARG A 66 0.34 -8.84 8.59
N ASN A 67 -0.21 -8.26 9.66
CA ASN A 67 0.58 -7.82 10.79
C ASN A 67 1.12 -9.06 11.55
N VAL A 68 2.44 -9.16 11.66
CA VAL A 68 3.11 -10.24 12.40
C VAL A 68 3.68 -9.79 13.74
N ALA A 69 3.88 -8.49 13.93
CA ALA A 69 4.32 -7.88 15.17
C ALA A 69 4.09 -6.37 15.13
N GLN A 70 3.96 -5.75 16.30
CA GLN A 70 3.90 -4.30 16.43
C GLN A 70 4.73 -3.85 17.62
N ASN A 71 5.45 -2.74 17.45
CA ASN A 71 6.18 -2.06 18.50
C ASN A 71 5.91 -0.56 18.42
N PHE A 72 5.11 -0.02 19.36
CA PHE A 72 4.58 1.34 19.29
C PHE A 72 3.85 1.60 17.95
N THR A 73 4.34 2.56 17.16
CA THR A 73 3.80 2.94 15.85
C THR A 73 4.38 2.11 14.70
N THR A 74 5.40 1.30 14.96
CA THR A 74 6.02 0.42 13.96
C THR A 74 5.23 -0.88 13.85
N ILE A 75 4.67 -1.12 12.66
CA ILE A 75 3.93 -2.32 12.31
C ILE A 75 4.82 -3.17 11.41
N HIS A 76 5.07 -4.42 11.81
CA HIS A 76 5.77 -5.42 11.01
C HIS A 76 4.75 -6.20 10.17
N LEU A 77 4.96 -6.16 8.86
CA LEU A 77 4.09 -6.74 7.86
C LEU A 77 4.81 -7.88 7.14
N LYS A 78 4.05 -8.91 6.79
CA LYS A 78 4.48 -10.01 5.93
C LYS A 78 3.39 -10.26 4.89
N LEU A 79 3.77 -10.44 3.62
CA LEU A 79 2.80 -10.75 2.57
C LEU A 79 2.17 -12.13 2.79
N PHE A 80 0.92 -12.30 2.36
CA PHE A 80 0.31 -13.63 2.25
C PHE A 80 0.83 -14.37 1.03
N ASP A 81 0.90 -13.67 -0.10
CA ASP A 81 1.33 -14.16 -1.40
C ASP A 81 2.04 -13.04 -2.18
N ALA A 82 2.75 -13.41 -3.25
CA ALA A 82 3.39 -12.42 -4.12
C ALA A 82 2.34 -11.49 -4.74
N VAL A 83 2.62 -10.20 -4.70
CA VAL A 83 1.84 -9.13 -5.32
C VAL A 83 2.09 -9.13 -6.82
N GLU A 84 1.02 -9.01 -7.59
CA GLU A 84 1.03 -8.87 -9.04
C GLU A 84 0.58 -7.48 -9.47
N LYS A 85 1.16 -7.02 -10.58
CA LYS A 85 0.77 -5.77 -11.23
C LYS A 85 -0.40 -6.04 -12.17
N LEU A 86 -1.49 -5.30 -11.98
CA LEU A 86 -2.68 -5.33 -12.83
C LEU A 86 -2.99 -3.92 -13.33
N HIS A 87 -3.77 -3.83 -14.39
CA HIS A 87 -4.22 -2.55 -14.93
C HIS A 87 -5.74 -2.42 -14.75
N CYS A 88 -6.18 -1.40 -14.03
CA CYS A 88 -7.60 -1.12 -13.85
C CYS A 88 -8.10 -0.26 -15.02
N ASN A 89 -8.91 -0.85 -15.91
CA ASN A 89 -9.47 -0.15 -17.08
C ASN A 89 -10.45 0.99 -16.69
N ALA A 90 -11.08 0.92 -15.52
CA ALA A 90 -12.07 1.91 -15.09
C ALA A 90 -11.45 3.26 -14.68
N CYS A 91 -10.32 3.24 -13.96
CA CYS A 91 -9.57 4.44 -13.61
C CYS A 91 -8.29 4.65 -14.42
N ASN A 92 -7.98 3.74 -15.35
CA ASN A 92 -6.79 3.75 -16.19
C ASN A 92 -5.48 3.87 -15.38
N GLN A 93 -5.41 3.16 -14.24
CA GLN A 93 -4.26 3.17 -13.33
C GLN A 93 -3.73 1.75 -13.14
N ASP A 94 -2.41 1.67 -12.98
CA ASP A 94 -1.75 0.44 -12.56
C ASP A 94 -2.03 0.23 -11.07
N ILE A 95 -2.50 -0.97 -10.73
CA ILE A 95 -2.78 -1.38 -9.37
C ILE A 95 -1.97 -2.62 -9.02
N PHE A 96 -1.83 -2.87 -7.73
CA PHE A 96 -1.06 -3.99 -7.23
C PHE A 96 -1.89 -4.75 -6.19
N LEU A 97 -2.18 -6.01 -6.51
CA LEU A 97 -3.00 -6.91 -5.70
C LEU A 97 -2.20 -8.18 -5.43
N GLY A 98 -2.33 -8.77 -4.26
CA GLY A 98 -2.01 -10.16 -4.00
C GLY A 98 -2.89 -11.10 -4.81
N LYS A 99 -2.47 -12.36 -4.93
CA LYS A 99 -3.23 -13.39 -5.65
C LYS A 99 -4.50 -13.82 -4.92
N SER A 100 -4.50 -13.69 -3.60
CA SER A 100 -5.54 -14.19 -2.70
C SER A 100 -6.58 -13.14 -2.34
N GLU A 101 -6.35 -11.86 -2.67
CA GLU A 101 -7.30 -10.78 -2.41
C GLU A 101 -8.33 -10.63 -3.54
N ASP A 102 -9.46 -10.01 -3.21
CA ASP A 102 -10.51 -9.74 -4.18
C ASP A 102 -9.98 -8.89 -5.34
N ARG A 103 -10.38 -9.25 -6.58
CA ARG A 103 -10.03 -8.51 -7.79
C ARG A 103 -10.83 -7.21 -7.90
N VAL A 104 -10.62 -6.32 -6.94
CA VAL A 104 -11.27 -5.01 -6.86
C VAL A 104 -10.19 -3.94 -6.80
N CYS A 105 -10.43 -2.84 -7.52
CA CYS A 105 -9.51 -1.71 -7.54
C CYS A 105 -9.39 -1.11 -6.13
N PRO A 106 -8.18 -1.09 -5.54
CA PRO A 106 -7.97 -0.56 -4.18
C PRO A 106 -7.95 0.98 -4.16
N ASN A 107 -8.07 1.63 -5.32
CA ASN A 107 -8.29 3.06 -5.41
C ASN A 107 -9.66 3.40 -4.83
N SER A 108 -9.67 4.15 -3.73
CA SER A 108 -10.85 4.62 -3.02
C SER A 108 -11.84 5.40 -3.90
N SER A 109 -11.36 6.04 -4.97
CA SER A 109 -12.19 6.77 -5.94
C SER A 109 -12.82 5.90 -7.03
N CYS A 110 -12.30 4.69 -7.27
CA CYS A 110 -12.75 3.83 -8.37
C CYS A 110 -13.59 2.65 -7.86
N LYS A 111 -13.02 1.82 -6.97
CA LYS A 111 -13.65 0.61 -6.40
C LYS A 111 -14.29 -0.34 -7.44
N SER A 112 -13.87 -0.29 -8.70
CA SER A 112 -14.36 -1.20 -9.74
C SER A 112 -13.78 -2.60 -9.58
N THR A 113 -14.57 -3.63 -9.87
CA THR A 113 -14.07 -5.00 -10.08
C THR A 113 -13.20 -5.07 -11.34
N ILE A 114 -12.19 -5.94 -11.33
CA ILE A 114 -11.15 -6.13 -12.36
C ILE A 114 -11.20 -7.54 -12.91
#